data_AF-A0A929H2X4-F1
#
_entry.id   AF-A0A929H2X4-F1
#
_cell.length_a   1.000
_cell.length_b   1.000
_cell.length_c   1.000
_cell.angle_alpha   90.00
_cell.angle_beta   90.00
_cell.angle_gamma   90.00
#
_symmetry.space_group_name_H-M   'P 1'
#
loop_
_entity.id
_entity.type
_entity.pdbx_description
1 polymer ?
#
loop_
_entity_poly.entity_id
_entity_poly.type
_entity_poly.pdbx_seq_one_letter_code
_entity_poly.pdbx_strand_id
1 'polypeptide(L)'
;VSWRSGYFMRMPHHEQIREALAHIPPQAGVATINPLGPHLVHRRYLIGLEKYPLPLNQDHLEKVDYVLLDLVDCRLFHTRDPRGDYAQMVREIIDTQQFGVRYQAGRILLLERGDPPGAGLEEARGYIEELEARGQPCWP
;
A
#
# COMPACT_ATOMS: atom_id res chain seq x y z
N VAL A 1 -37.41 17.27 6.13
CA VAL A 1 -36.42 16.17 6.13
C VAL A 1 -35.62 16.27 4.84
N SER A 2 -34.45 16.92 4.85
CA SER A 2 -33.61 17.08 3.65
C SER A 2 -32.64 15.91 3.56
N TRP A 3 -32.82 15.06 2.56
CA TRP A 3 -31.85 14.05 2.16
C TRP A 3 -30.63 14.77 1.58
N ARG A 4 -29.58 14.97 2.38
CA ARG A 4 -28.28 15.39 1.86
C ARG A 4 -27.70 14.21 1.10
N SER A 5 -27.56 14.39 -0.21
CA SER A 5 -26.88 13.51 -1.14
C SER A 5 -25.54 13.03 -0.55
N GLY A 6 -25.42 11.73 -0.29
CA GLY A 6 -24.13 11.10 -0.07
C GLY A 6 -23.35 11.17 -1.37
N TYR A 7 -22.38 12.07 -1.46
CA TYR A 7 -21.53 12.17 -2.63
C TYR A 7 -20.66 10.91 -2.72
N PHE A 8 -20.93 10.05 -3.69
CA PHE A 8 -19.93 9.10 -4.16
C PHE A 8 -18.81 9.91 -4.82
N MET A 9 -17.76 10.23 -4.04
CA MET A 9 -16.59 10.87 -4.60
C MET A 9 -15.84 9.86 -5.46
N ARG A 10 -15.40 10.29 -6.65
CA ARG A 10 -14.51 9.47 -7.50
C ARG A 10 -13.27 9.16 -6.67
N MET A 11 -12.97 7.87 -6.50
CA MET A 11 -11.75 7.44 -5.83
C MET A 11 -10.55 8.08 -6.55
N PRO A 12 -9.73 8.89 -5.88
CA PRO A 12 -8.49 9.37 -6.46
C PRO A 12 -7.66 8.20 -6.96
N HIS A 13 -7.05 8.36 -8.12
CA HIS A 13 -6.19 7.34 -8.73
C HIS A 13 -6.87 6.02 -9.10
N HIS A 14 -8.19 6.03 -9.35
CA HIS A 14 -8.95 4.83 -9.73
C HIS A 14 -8.36 4.07 -10.93
N GLU A 15 -7.87 4.78 -11.95
CA GLU A 15 -7.26 4.13 -13.11
C GLU A 15 -5.95 3.42 -12.75
N GLN A 16 -5.09 4.07 -11.95
CA GLN A 16 -3.84 3.47 -11.49
C GLN A 16 -4.09 2.24 -10.62
N ILE A 17 -5.11 2.30 -9.75
CA ILE A 17 -5.53 1.15 -8.94
C ILE A 17 -6.04 0.03 -9.85
N ARG A 18 -6.90 0.34 -10.83
CA ARG A 18 -7.43 -0.64 -11.78
C ARG A 18 -6.32 -1.32 -12.59
N GLU A 19 -5.34 -0.54 -13.05
CA GLU A 19 -4.16 -1.04 -13.76
C GLU A 19 -3.31 -1.94 -12.86
N ALA A 20 -2.99 -1.50 -11.63
CA ALA A 20 -2.28 -2.33 -10.66
C ALA A 20 -2.99 -3.67 -10.39
N LEU A 21 -4.31 -3.63 -10.20
CA LEU A 21 -5.12 -4.84 -9.96
C LEU A 21 -5.11 -5.82 -11.15
N ALA A 22 -4.91 -5.35 -12.38
CA ALA A 22 -4.83 -6.19 -13.57
C ALA A 22 -3.55 -7.06 -13.58
N HIS A 23 -2.52 -6.67 -12.83
CA HIS A 23 -1.31 -7.48 -12.65
C HIS A 23 -1.49 -8.60 -11.62
N ILE A 24 -2.53 -8.57 -10.78
CA ILE A 24 -2.70 -9.50 -9.65
C ILE A 24 -3.62 -10.66 -10.05
N PRO A 25 -3.12 -11.92 -10.18
CA PRO A 25 -3.93 -13.08 -10.49
C PRO A 25 -5.04 -13.32 -9.46
N PRO A 26 -6.26 -13.74 -9.86
CA PRO A 26 -7.42 -13.93 -8.95
C PRO A 26 -7.12 -14.75 -7.68
N GLN A 27 -6.25 -15.75 -7.80
CA GLN A 27 -5.88 -16.68 -6.73
C GLN A 27 -4.77 -16.17 -5.80
N ALA A 28 -4.10 -15.06 -6.15
CA ALA A 28 -2.94 -14.56 -5.41
C ALA A 28 -3.32 -14.01 -4.04
N GLY A 29 -2.43 -14.22 -3.06
CA GLY A 29 -2.48 -13.57 -1.76
C GLY A 29 -2.00 -12.12 -1.87
N VAL A 30 -2.70 -11.19 -1.22
CA VAL A 30 -2.37 -9.76 -1.29
C VAL A 30 -2.30 -9.16 0.11
N ALA A 31 -1.22 -8.48 0.42
CA ALA A 31 -1.16 -7.53 1.52
C ALA A 31 -1.45 -6.13 0.99
N THR A 32 -2.25 -5.35 1.72
CA THR A 32 -2.64 -4.01 1.29
C THR A 32 -3.04 -3.15 2.48
N ILE A 33 -3.33 -1.89 2.22
CA ILE A 33 -3.97 -0.99 3.17
C ILE A 33 -5.49 -1.03 3.01
N ASN A 34 -6.20 -0.88 4.12
CA ASN A 34 -7.67 -0.91 4.18
C ASN A 34 -8.44 -0.11 3.09
N PRO A 35 -8.01 1.09 2.65
CA PRO A 35 -8.71 1.83 1.58
C PRO A 35 -8.76 1.09 0.24
N LEU A 36 -7.79 0.20 -0.02
CA LEU A 36 -7.72 -0.61 -1.23
C LEU A 36 -8.33 -2.01 -1.04
N GLY A 37 -8.49 -2.44 0.21
CA GLY A 37 -9.06 -3.73 0.61
C GLY A 37 -10.39 -4.11 -0.07
N PRO A 38 -11.38 -3.21 -0.22
CA PRO A 38 -12.63 -3.50 -0.92
C PRO A 38 -12.47 -4.05 -2.34
N HIS A 39 -11.41 -3.67 -3.05
CA HIS A 39 -11.12 -4.17 -4.40
C HIS A 39 -10.51 -5.58 -4.42
N LEU A 40 -10.14 -6.10 -3.25
CA LEU A 40 -9.40 -7.35 -3.07
C LEU A 40 -10.14 -8.34 -2.15
N VAL A 41 -11.38 -8.07 -1.75
CA VAL A 41 -12.15 -8.94 -0.84
C VAL A 41 -12.40 -10.36 -1.36
N HIS A 42 -12.22 -10.57 -2.66
CA HIS A 42 -12.37 -11.87 -3.30
C HIS A 42 -11.08 -12.71 -3.30
N ARG A 43 -9.96 -12.19 -2.77
CA ARG A 43 -8.67 -12.90 -2.75
C ARG A 43 -8.66 -13.97 -1.66
N ARG A 44 -7.93 -15.05 -1.92
CA ARG A 44 -7.78 -16.20 -1.00
C ARG A 44 -7.13 -15.79 0.32
N TYR A 45 -6.13 -14.92 0.24
CA TYR A 45 -5.46 -14.33 1.39
C TYR A 45 -5.44 -12.82 1.21
N LEU A 46 -6.06 -12.09 2.13
CA LEU A 46 -6.05 -10.63 2.16
C LEU A 46 -5.56 -10.18 3.54
N ILE A 47 -4.46 -9.44 3.55
CA ILE A 47 -3.83 -8.93 4.77
C ILE A 47 -3.93 -7.40 4.78
N GLY A 48 -4.55 -6.85 5.83
CA GLY A 48 -4.55 -5.40 6.10
C GLY A 48 -3.31 -5.00 6.88
N LEU A 49 -2.39 -4.29 6.24
CA LEU A 49 -1.08 -3.93 6.81
C LEU A 49 -1.19 -2.96 7.99
N GLU A 50 -2.19 -2.07 7.98
CA GLU A 50 -2.40 -1.07 9.05
C GLU A 50 -2.75 -1.68 10.42
N LYS A 51 -3.07 -2.98 10.47
CA LYS A 51 -3.39 -3.70 11.72
C LYS A 51 -2.19 -4.43 12.32
N TYR A 52 -1.05 -4.40 11.66
CA TYR A 52 0.15 -5.06 12.14
C TYR A 52 0.93 -4.12 13.05
N PRO A 53 1.27 -4.56 14.27
CA PRO A 53 2.26 -3.84 15.05
C PRO A 53 3.59 -3.87 14.31
N LEU A 54 4.34 -2.76 14.37
CA LEU A 54 5.73 -2.73 13.95
C LEU A 54 6.60 -3.31 15.09
N PRO A 55 7.63 -4.12 14.78
CA PRO A 55 8.06 -4.54 13.43
C PRO A 55 7.10 -5.55 12.79
N LEU A 56 6.97 -5.50 11.46
CA LEU A 56 6.09 -6.39 10.70
C LEU A 56 6.46 -7.86 10.93
N ASN A 57 5.45 -8.68 11.23
CA ASN A 57 5.63 -10.13 11.31
C ASN A 57 5.85 -10.72 9.90
N GLN A 58 7.08 -11.21 9.67
CA GLN A 58 7.49 -11.77 8.38
C GLN A 58 6.71 -13.04 7.99
N ASP A 59 6.30 -13.88 8.95
CA ASP A 59 5.54 -15.13 8.71
C ASP A 59 4.20 -14.86 7.99
N HIS A 60 3.65 -13.65 8.15
CA HIS A 60 2.40 -13.26 7.51
C HIS A 60 2.66 -12.69 6.10
N LEU A 61 3.75 -11.96 5.91
CA LEU A 61 4.17 -11.51 4.59
C LEU A 61 4.52 -12.69 3.69
N GLU A 62 5.11 -13.77 4.22
CA GLU A 62 5.39 -15.01 3.48
C GLU A 62 4.16 -15.65 2.84
N LYS A 63 2.95 -15.33 3.31
CA LYS A 63 1.68 -15.88 2.79
C LYS A 63 1.09 -15.11 1.62
N VAL A 64 1.69 -13.98 1.23
CA VAL A 64 1.19 -13.13 0.14
C VAL A 64 2.16 -13.09 -1.02
N ASP A 65 1.61 -13.02 -2.22
CA ASP A 65 2.35 -12.93 -3.47
C ASP A 65 2.58 -11.46 -3.88
N TYR A 66 1.66 -10.56 -3.48
CA TYR A 66 1.71 -9.14 -3.82
C TYR A 66 1.53 -8.24 -2.60
N VAL A 67 2.12 -7.05 -2.68
CA VAL A 67 1.87 -5.95 -1.75
C VAL A 67 1.37 -4.74 -2.54
N LEU A 68 0.15 -4.28 -2.26
CA LEU A 68 -0.44 -3.12 -2.92
C LEU A 68 -0.56 -1.96 -1.93
N LEU A 69 0.11 -0.85 -2.24
CA LEU A 69 0.22 0.31 -1.38
C LEU A 69 -0.24 1.58 -2.08
N ASP A 70 -0.67 2.53 -1.26
CA ASP A 70 -0.77 3.93 -1.61
C ASP A 70 0.22 4.71 -0.75
N LEU A 71 1.32 5.18 -1.33
CA LEU A 71 2.46 5.76 -0.61
C LEU A 71 2.13 7.04 0.18
N VAL A 72 0.95 7.64 -0.04
CA VAL A 72 0.52 8.83 0.69
C VAL A 72 -0.50 8.51 1.77
N ASP A 73 -1.24 7.40 1.69
CA ASP A 73 -2.40 7.14 2.56
C ASP A 73 -2.05 6.50 3.91
N CYS A 74 -1.69 7.34 4.87
CA CYS A 74 -1.43 6.94 6.26
C CYS A 74 -2.60 7.19 7.24
N ARG A 75 -3.83 7.45 6.74
CA ARG A 75 -4.96 7.91 7.59
C ARG A 75 -5.40 6.93 8.68
N LEU A 76 -5.06 5.65 8.52
CA LEU A 76 -5.49 4.59 9.43
C LEU A 76 -4.45 4.29 10.51
N PHE A 77 -3.30 4.98 10.48
CA PHE A 77 -2.32 4.94 11.56
C PHE A 77 -2.75 5.93 12.64
N HIS A 78 -3.36 5.42 13.72
CA HIS A 78 -3.83 6.23 14.85
C HIS A 78 -2.74 6.43 15.91
N THR A 79 -1.62 7.02 15.51
CA THR A 79 -0.44 7.23 16.36
C THR A 79 -0.09 8.71 16.48
N ARG A 80 0.97 9.03 17.23
CA ARG A 80 1.47 10.40 17.36
C ARG A 80 2.14 10.91 16.09
N ASP A 81 2.68 10.00 15.28
CA ASP A 81 3.30 10.28 13.99
C ASP A 81 2.85 9.26 12.92
N PRO A 82 1.63 9.42 12.38
CA PRO A 82 1.08 8.49 11.39
C PRO A 82 1.93 8.38 10.12
N ARG A 83 2.59 9.47 9.71
CA ARG A 83 3.42 9.52 8.50
C ARG A 83 4.72 8.76 8.72
N GLY A 84 5.40 8.99 9.84
CA GLY A 84 6.62 8.28 10.20
C GLY A 84 6.39 6.77 10.37
N ASP A 85 5.31 6.38 11.05
CA ASP A 85 4.96 4.97 11.23
C ASP A 85 4.61 4.29 9.90
N TYR A 86 3.89 4.98 9.02
CA TYR A 86 3.60 4.44 7.69
C TYR A 86 4.85 4.33 6.82
N ALA A 87 5.70 5.35 6.82
CA ALA A 87 6.99 5.31 6.12
C ALA A 87 7.85 4.14 6.64
N GLN A 88 7.86 3.92 7.96
CA GLN A 88 8.55 2.80 8.58
C GLN A 88 8.00 1.45 8.13
N MET A 89 6.68 1.29 8.08
CA MET A 89 6.05 0.08 7.56
C MET A 89 6.46 -0.19 6.10
N VAL A 90 6.46 0.83 5.24
CA VAL A 90 6.88 0.67 3.84
C VAL A 90 8.36 0.33 3.75
N ARG A 91 9.24 0.98 4.52
CA ARG A 91 10.67 0.65 4.61
C ARG A 91 10.88 -0.81 4.99
N GLU A 92 10.21 -1.29 6.02
CA GLU A 92 10.34 -2.70 6.46
C GLU A 92 9.94 -3.69 5.36
N ILE A 93 8.90 -3.40 4.58
CA ILE A 93 8.49 -4.24 3.43
C ILE A 93 9.59 -4.28 2.37
N ILE A 94 10.15 -3.12 2.01
CA ILE A 94 11.23 -3.00 1.01
C ILE A 94 12.49 -3.73 1.51
N ASP A 95 12.84 -3.55 2.79
CA ASP A 95 14.03 -4.11 3.42
C ASP A 95 13.99 -5.63 3.55
N THR A 96 12.81 -6.26 3.45
CA THR A 96 12.73 -7.73 3.36
C THR A 96 13.45 -8.30 2.14
N GLN A 97 13.63 -7.50 1.08
CA GLN A 97 14.14 -7.90 -0.24
C GLN A 97 13.39 -9.08 -0.87
N GLN A 98 12.19 -9.41 -0.37
CA GLN A 98 11.37 -10.52 -0.87
C GLN A 98 10.52 -10.11 -2.07
N PHE A 99 10.36 -8.81 -2.31
CA PHE A 99 9.51 -8.26 -3.34
C PHE A 99 10.28 -7.30 -4.25
N GLY A 100 9.94 -7.30 -5.53
CA GLY A 100 10.36 -6.31 -6.51
C GLY A 100 9.19 -5.41 -6.94
N VAL A 101 9.48 -4.29 -7.60
CA VAL A 101 8.43 -3.39 -8.12
C VAL A 101 7.85 -3.98 -9.40
N ARG A 102 6.57 -4.32 -9.35
CA ARG A 102 5.81 -4.81 -10.51
C ARG A 102 5.13 -3.70 -11.28
N TYR A 103 4.59 -2.72 -10.56
CA TYR A 103 3.91 -1.57 -11.13
C TYR A 103 4.04 -0.37 -10.19
N GLN A 104 4.30 0.81 -10.77
CA GLN A 104 4.28 2.07 -10.04
C GLN A 104 3.70 3.17 -10.91
N ALA A 105 2.69 3.87 -10.40
CA ALA A 105 2.10 5.02 -11.06
C ALA A 105 1.69 6.08 -10.04
N GLY A 106 2.45 7.17 -10.00
CA GLY A 106 2.31 8.19 -8.96
C GLY A 106 2.50 7.59 -7.58
N ARG A 107 1.47 7.68 -6.74
CA ARG A 107 1.48 7.15 -5.35
C ARG A 107 1.07 5.68 -5.23
N ILE A 108 0.61 5.05 -6.31
CA ILE A 108 0.20 3.64 -6.27
C ILE A 108 1.42 2.77 -6.57
N LEU A 109 1.74 1.86 -5.65
CA LEU A 109 2.86 0.94 -5.74
C LEU A 109 2.36 -0.49 -5.59
N LEU A 110 2.71 -1.33 -6.55
CA LEU A 110 2.50 -2.78 -6.49
C LEU A 110 3.86 -3.48 -6.47
N LEU A 111 4.07 -4.27 -5.44
CA LEU A 111 5.21 -5.14 -5.30
C LEU A 111 4.81 -6.59 -5.55
N GLU A 112 5.69 -7.35 -6.19
CA GLU A 112 5.51 -8.78 -6.50
C GLU A 112 6.63 -9.59 -5.87
N ARG A 113 6.27 -10.70 -5.24
CA ARG A 113 7.22 -11.60 -4.58
C ARG A 113 8.08 -12.32 -5.62
N GLY A 114 9.38 -12.37 -5.37
CA GLY A 114 10.34 -13.06 -6.25
C GLY A 114 10.74 -12.27 -7.49
N ASP A 115 10.09 -11.12 -7.76
CA ASP A 115 10.64 -10.13 -8.68
C ASP A 115 11.93 -9.54 -8.08
N PRO A 116 12.97 -9.31 -8.91
CA PRO A 116 14.24 -8.83 -8.40
C PRO A 116 14.11 -7.43 -7.80
N PRO A 117 14.69 -7.18 -6.61
CA PRO A 117 14.80 -5.83 -6.08
C PRO A 117 15.66 -4.99 -7.03
N GLY A 118 15.23 -3.77 -7.31
CA GLY A 118 15.87 -2.91 -8.31
C GLY A 118 15.56 -1.43 -8.10
N ALA A 119 15.94 -0.60 -9.07
CA ALA A 119 15.85 0.86 -8.98
C ALA A 119 14.47 1.38 -8.53
N GLY A 120 13.38 0.72 -8.91
CA GLY A 120 12.03 1.10 -8.49
C GLY A 120 11.80 1.06 -6.97
N LEU A 121 12.47 0.15 -6.24
CA LEU A 121 12.36 0.11 -4.78
C LEU A 121 13.07 1.31 -4.13
N GLU A 122 14.23 1.70 -4.67
CA GLU A 122 14.96 2.88 -4.20
C GLU A 122 14.20 4.17 -4.54
N GLU A 123 13.53 4.23 -5.69
CA GLU A 123 12.62 5.33 -6.02
C GLU A 123 11.44 5.41 -5.05
N ALA A 124 10.80 4.27 -4.74
CA ALA A 124 9.73 4.21 -3.76
C ALA A 124 10.20 4.64 -2.36
N ARG A 125 11.40 4.20 -1.93
CA ARG A 125 12.04 4.61 -0.67
C ARG A 125 12.28 6.12 -0.64
N GLY A 126 12.93 6.67 -1.66
CA GLY A 126 13.19 8.11 -1.74
C GLY A 126 11.91 8.94 -1.72
N TYR A 127 10.86 8.46 -2.40
CA TYR A 127 9.56 9.13 -2.40
C TYR A 127 8.93 9.20 -1.00
N ILE A 128 8.92 8.10 -0.24
CA ILE A 128 8.35 8.12 1.12
C ILE A 128 9.18 8.97 2.10
N GLU A 129 10.51 8.96 1.95
CA GLU A 129 11.42 9.78 2.76
C GLU A 129 11.21 11.27 2.50
N GLU A 130 10.98 11.66 1.24
CA GLU A 130 10.64 13.03 0.86
C GLU A 130 9.30 13.48 1.45
N LEU A 131 8.28 12.61 1.45
CA LEU A 131 6.97 12.89 2.06
C LEU A 131 7.08 13.08 3.57
N GLU A 132 7.85 12.23 4.24
CA GLU A 132 8.11 12.30 5.69
C GLU A 132 8.88 13.59 6.03
N ALA A 133 9.97 13.88 5.32
CA ALA A 133 10.79 15.06 5.54
C ALA A 133 10.01 16.38 5.34
N ARG A 134 9.02 16.40 4.44
CA ARG A 134 8.15 17.55 4.21
C ARG A 134 6.98 17.67 5.18
N GLY A 135 6.76 16.67 6.04
CA GLY A 135 5.57 16.61 6.90
C GLY A 135 4.27 16.59 6.12
N GLN A 136 4.26 15.95 4.94
CA GLN A 136 3.11 15.97 4.05
C GLN A 136 1.94 15.17 4.64
N PRO A 137 0.69 15.69 4.61
CA PRO A 137 -0.46 15.03 5.23
C PRO A 137 -0.79 13.67 4.60
N CYS A 138 -1.52 12.83 5.34
CA CYS A 138 -1.89 11.45 4.95
C CYS A 138 -2.95 11.34 3.84
N TRP A 139 -3.49 12.46 3.35
CA TRP A 139 -4.54 12.57 2.32
C TRP A 139 -4.57 14.05 1.89
N PRO A 140 -5.05 14.38 0.67
CA PRO A 140 -4.53 15.45 -0.17
C PRO A 140 -4.42 16.80 0.54
#